data_AF-A0A952QGW0-F1
#
_entry.id   AF-A0A952QGW0-F1
#
_cell.length_a   1.000
_cell.length_b   1.000
_cell.length_c   1.000
_cell.angle_alpha   90.00
_cell.angle_beta   90.00
_cell.angle_gamma   90.00
#
_symmetry.space_group_name_H-M   'P 1'
#
loop_
_entity.id
_entity.type
_entity.pdbx_description
1 polymer ?
#
loop_
_entity_poly.entity_id
_entity_poly.type
_entity_poly.pdbx_seq_one_letter_code
_entity_poly.pdbx_strand_id
1 'polypeptide(L)'
;MAVIDGNLWEHNLARVVVVDVTDDYRLMKPPLPSDCYPVLAELMVPKTMLMGRISDIRLVDGYLYDWHEQKGGEAGIWYVGVVDQVMVVNPVAKPTKPA
;
A
#
# COMPACT_ATOMS: atom_id res chain seq x y z
N MET A 1 25.60 -5.62 32.65
CA MET A 1 24.13 -5.51 32.63
C MET A 1 23.78 -4.84 31.31
N ALA A 2 23.13 -5.54 30.39
CA ALA A 2 22.80 -4.96 29.09
C ALA A 2 21.55 -4.08 29.24
N VAL A 3 21.66 -2.82 28.86
CA VAL A 3 20.52 -1.89 28.77
C VAL A 3 20.04 -1.95 27.32
N ILE A 4 18.76 -2.26 27.12
CA ILE A 4 18.14 -2.09 25.80
C ILE A 4 18.01 -0.58 25.60
N ASP A 5 18.88 -0.02 24.77
CA ASP A 5 18.82 1.38 24.38
C ASP A 5 17.92 1.50 23.14
N GLY A 6 16.97 2.44 23.18
CA GLY A 6 16.04 2.72 22.09
C GLY A 6 14.73 1.91 22.08
N ASN A 7 13.97 2.14 21.01
CA ASN A 7 12.60 1.66 20.81
C ASN A 7 12.58 0.45 19.88
N LEU A 8 12.52 -0.77 20.43
CA LEU A 8 12.47 -2.00 19.63
C LEU A 8 11.33 -2.04 18.59
N TRP A 9 10.27 -1.26 18.78
CA TRP A 9 9.15 -1.17 17.85
C TRP A 9 9.53 -0.47 16.53
N GLU A 10 10.50 0.43 16.52
CA GLU A 10 10.99 1.12 15.30
C GLU A 10 11.64 0.13 14.31
N HIS A 11 12.20 -0.96 14.85
CA HIS A 11 12.81 -2.03 14.05
C HIS A 11 11.81 -3.11 13.61
N ASN A 12 10.63 -3.17 14.23
CA ASN A 12 9.66 -4.26 14.02
C ASN A 12 8.36 -3.80 13.36
N LEU A 13 8.00 -2.52 13.45
CA LEU A 13 6.79 -1.96 12.87
C LEU A 13 7.11 -1.00 11.72
N ALA A 14 6.25 -1.00 10.72
CA ALA A 14 6.25 -0.04 9.62
C ALA A 14 4.91 0.69 9.57
N ARG A 15 4.99 1.97 9.21
CA ARG A 15 3.84 2.80 8.89
C ARG A 15 3.43 2.52 7.45
N VAL A 16 2.22 2.05 7.26
CA VAL A 16 1.57 1.84 5.97
C VAL A 16 0.60 2.99 5.74
N VAL A 17 0.79 3.71 4.63
CA VAL A 17 -0.12 4.72 4.10
C VAL A 17 -0.92 4.06 3.00
N VAL A 18 -2.21 3.84 3.23
CA VAL A 18 -3.11 3.24 2.24
C VAL A 18 -3.67 4.34 1.36
N VAL A 19 -3.47 4.21 0.05
CA VAL A 19 -3.88 5.22 -0.94
C VAL A 19 -4.85 4.65 -1.96
N ASP A 20 -5.83 5.46 -2.37
CA ASP A 20 -6.81 5.09 -3.38
C ASP A 20 -6.26 5.34 -4.79
N VAL A 21 -6.13 4.27 -5.58
CA VAL A 21 -5.68 4.30 -6.98
C VAL A 21 -6.80 4.00 -7.96
N THR A 22 -8.06 4.05 -7.51
CA THR A 22 -9.24 3.74 -8.34
C THR A 22 -9.31 4.58 -9.61
N ASP A 23 -8.90 5.84 -9.55
CA ASP A 23 -9.00 6.74 -10.69
C ASP A 23 -8.02 6.41 -11.84
N ASP A 24 -6.91 5.74 -11.56
CA ASP A 24 -6.00 5.25 -12.62
C ASP A 24 -6.73 4.29 -13.56
N TYR A 25 -7.57 3.45 -12.98
CA TYR A 25 -8.41 2.47 -13.69
C TYR A 25 -9.63 3.12 -14.34
N ARG A 26 -10.27 4.12 -13.71
CA ARG A 26 -11.39 4.86 -14.32
C ARG A 26 -10.95 5.67 -15.54
N LEU A 27 -9.82 6.36 -15.42
CA LEU A 27 -9.35 7.34 -16.40
C LEU A 27 -8.36 6.75 -17.42
N MET A 28 -7.92 5.50 -17.21
CA MET A 28 -6.92 4.81 -18.03
C MET A 28 -5.65 5.65 -18.20
N LYS A 29 -5.23 6.30 -17.11
CA LYS A 29 -4.06 7.19 -17.06
C LYS A 29 -2.84 6.44 -16.51
N PRO A 30 -1.61 6.88 -16.84
CA PRO A 30 -0.43 6.34 -16.19
C PRO A 30 -0.46 6.65 -14.69
N PRO A 31 0.10 5.76 -13.85
CA PRO A 31 0.13 5.96 -12.41
C PRO A 31 0.92 7.22 -12.06
N LEU A 32 0.41 7.96 -11.09
CA LEU A 32 1.05 9.12 -10.49
C LEU A 32 2.03 8.69 -9.39
N PRO A 33 2.90 9.61 -8.92
CA PRO A 33 3.66 9.39 -7.69
C PRO A 33 2.75 9.07 -6.50
N SER A 34 3.23 8.19 -5.61
CA SER A 34 2.47 7.64 -4.47
C SER A 34 1.88 8.69 -3.52
N ASP A 35 2.48 9.88 -3.45
CA ASP A 35 2.06 11.04 -2.66
C ASP A 35 0.99 11.92 -3.34
N CYS A 36 0.62 11.63 -4.59
CA CYS A 36 -0.44 12.34 -5.31
C CYS A 36 -1.83 11.70 -5.13
N TYR A 37 -1.90 10.50 -4.56
CA TYR A 37 -3.16 9.80 -4.37
C TYR A 37 -3.86 10.18 -3.05
N PRO A 38 -5.19 10.13 -2.99
CA PRO A 38 -5.93 10.30 -1.74
C PRO A 38 -5.55 9.23 -0.71
N VAL A 39 -5.28 9.65 0.53
CA VAL A 39 -5.02 8.74 1.65
C VAL A 39 -6.34 8.27 2.25
N LEU A 40 -6.52 6.95 2.34
CA LEU A 40 -7.69 6.33 2.96
C LEU A 40 -7.44 6.01 4.44
N ALA A 41 -6.25 5.54 4.78
CA ALA A 41 -5.89 5.14 6.13
C ALA A 41 -4.38 5.15 6.35
N GLU A 42 -3.96 5.32 7.60
CA GLU A 42 -2.59 5.08 8.05
C GLU A 42 -2.59 4.03 9.16
N LEU A 43 -1.73 3.02 9.02
CA LEU A 43 -1.73 1.83 9.86
C LEU A 43 -0.29 1.52 10.31
N MET A 44 -0.11 1.02 11.53
CA MET A 44 1.16 0.45 11.96
C MET A 44 1.07 -1.08 11.85
N VAL A 45 1.91 -1.67 11.01
CA VAL A 45 1.94 -3.13 10.79
C VAL A 45 3.31 -3.71 11.09
N PRO A 46 3.42 -4.98 11.52
CA PRO A 46 4.69 -5.67 11.60
C PRO A 46 5.41 -5.68 10.25
N LYS A 47 6.71 -5.34 10.22
CA LYS A 47 7.53 -5.34 9.00
C LYS A 47 7.50 -6.69 8.27
N THR A 48 7.37 -7.78 9.03
CA THR A 48 7.25 -9.15 8.49
C THR A 48 5.98 -9.39 7.67
N MET A 49 4.92 -8.60 7.86
CA MET A 49 3.69 -8.71 7.06
C MET A 49 3.85 -8.10 5.67
N LEU A 50 4.73 -7.11 5.51
CA LEU A 50 4.86 -6.34 4.28
C LEU A 50 5.40 -7.16 3.10
N MET A 51 6.37 -8.05 3.34
CA MET A 51 7.05 -8.77 2.26
C MET A 51 6.29 -9.98 1.70
N GLY A 52 5.16 -10.38 2.28
CA GLY A 52 4.48 -11.59 1.80
C GLY A 52 3.05 -11.84 2.26
N ARG A 53 2.44 -10.92 3.02
CA ARG A 53 1.04 -11.07 3.44
C ARG A 53 0.18 -9.86 3.16
N ILE A 54 0.76 -8.73 2.77
CA ILE A 54 0.00 -7.49 2.65
C ILE A 54 -1.07 -7.55 1.54
N SER A 55 -0.85 -8.35 0.49
CA SER A 55 -1.83 -8.61 -0.57
C SER A 55 -3.06 -9.38 -0.09
N ASP A 56 -2.91 -10.18 0.97
CA ASP A 56 -3.95 -11.08 1.47
C ASP A 56 -4.79 -10.43 2.57
N ILE A 57 -4.34 -9.27 3.05
CA ILE A 57 -4.99 -8.54 4.14
C ILE A 57 -5.90 -7.48 3.54
N ARG A 58 -7.14 -7.44 4.05
CA ARG A 58 -8.02 -6.32 3.79
C ARG A 58 -7.62 -5.15 4.69
N LEU A 59 -6.96 -4.15 4.11
CA LEU A 59 -6.51 -2.95 4.85
C LEU A 59 -7.63 -1.94 5.05
N VAL A 60 -8.53 -1.81 4.06
CA VAL A 60 -9.70 -0.91 4.11
C VAL A 60 -10.90 -1.68 3.56
N ASP A 61 -12.03 -1.62 4.26
CA ASP A 61 -13.26 -2.25 3.81
C ASP A 61 -13.75 -1.65 2.49
N GLY A 62 -14.16 -2.53 1.58
CA GLY A 62 -14.61 -2.13 0.25
C GLY A 62 -13.51 -1.94 -0.79
N TYR A 63 -12.24 -2.06 -0.41
CA TYR A 63 -11.11 -1.94 -1.33
C TYR A 63 -10.34 -3.26 -1.47
N LEU A 64 -9.64 -3.40 -2.60
CA LEU A 64 -8.77 -4.52 -2.94
C LEU A 64 -7.34 -4.03 -3.10
N TYR A 65 -6.39 -4.87 -2.71
CA TYR A 65 -4.96 -4.61 -2.90
C TYR A 65 -4.61 -4.54 -4.39
N ASP A 66 -3.76 -3.57 -4.76
CA ASP A 66 -3.19 -3.45 -6.11
C ASP A 66 -1.66 -3.53 -6.11
N TRP A 67 -1.00 -2.62 -5.36
CA TRP A 67 0.46 -2.57 -5.26
C TRP A 67 0.92 -2.05 -3.90
N HIS A 68 2.20 -2.21 -3.58
CA HIS A 68 2.84 -1.56 -2.45
C HIS A 68 4.28 -1.14 -2.81
N GLU A 69 4.75 -0.05 -2.21
CA GLU A 69 6.07 0.54 -2.45
C GLU A 69 6.66 1.05 -1.13
N GLN A 70 7.96 0.85 -0.92
CA GLN A 70 8.70 1.50 0.16
C GLN A 70 9.31 2.81 -0.37
N LYS A 71 8.90 3.96 0.18
CA LYS A 71 9.42 5.27 -0.26
C LYS A 71 10.63 5.69 0.58
N GLY A 72 11.78 5.83 -0.07
CA GLY A 72 13.03 6.27 0.55
C GLY A 72 13.65 5.19 1.44
N GLY A 73 14.99 5.11 1.46
CA GLY A 73 15.73 4.12 2.26
C GLY A 73 15.55 4.23 3.78
N GLU A 74 14.69 5.14 4.28
CA GLU A 74 14.27 5.16 5.67
C GLU A 74 13.35 3.98 5.98
N ALA A 75 13.77 3.18 6.94
CA ALA A 75 13.12 1.94 7.32
C ALA A 75 11.81 2.20 8.08
N GLY A 76 10.75 2.62 7.39
CA GLY A 76 9.49 2.87 8.11
C GLY A 76 8.24 3.06 7.27
N ILE A 77 8.30 3.74 6.12
CA ILE A 77 7.07 4.18 5.43
C ILE A 77 6.84 3.37 4.15
N TRP A 78 5.66 2.77 4.08
CA TRP A 78 5.18 2.01 2.94
C TRP A 78 3.91 2.64 2.41
N TYR A 79 3.81 2.77 1.10
CA TYR A 79 2.57 3.10 0.42
C TYR A 79 1.92 1.81 -0.06
N VAL A 80 0.62 1.69 0.13
CA VAL A 80 -0.16 0.57 -0.41
C VAL A 80 -1.30 1.13 -1.23
N GLY A 81 -1.22 0.93 -2.53
CA GLY A 81 -2.29 1.27 -3.47
C GLY A 81 -3.42 0.25 -3.38
N VAL A 82 -4.63 0.75 -3.19
CA VAL A 82 -5.85 -0.06 -3.18
C VAL A 82 -6.87 0.49 -4.17
N VAL A 83 -7.70 -0.39 -4.72
CA VAL A 83 -8.73 -0.08 -5.69
C VAL A 83 -10.11 -0.43 -5.14
N ASP A 84 -11.10 0.42 -5.36
CA ASP A 84 -12.49 0.15 -4.99
C ASP A 84 -12.96 -1.15 -5.65
N GLN A 85 -13.47 -2.08 -4.85
CA GLN A 85 -13.93 -3.40 -5.32
C GLN A 85 -15.07 -3.30 -6.35
N VAL A 86 -15.79 -2.18 -6.41
CA VAL A 86 -16.85 -1.93 -7.41
C VAL A 86 -16.28 -1.98 -8.83
N MET A 87 -14.99 -1.68 -9.01
CA MET A 87 -14.30 -1.76 -10.29
C MET A 87 -14.18 -3.19 -10.82
N VAL A 88 -14.21 -4.20 -9.95
CA VAL A 88 -14.16 -5.62 -10.36
C VAL A 88 -15.52 -6.13 -10.83
N VAL A 89 -16.61 -5.49 -10.40
CA VAL A 89 -17.98 -5.85 -10.79
C VAL A 89 -18.32 -5.35 -12.21
N ASN A 90 -17.57 -4.40 -12.75
CA ASN A 90 -17.65 -3.95 -14.14
C ASN A 90 -16.28 -4.08 -14.83
N PRO A 91 -16.02 -5.13 -15.61
CA PRO A 91 -14.71 -5.34 -16.22
C PRO A 91 -14.45 -4.30 -17.31
N VAL A 92 -13.78 -3.21 -16.96
CA VAL A 92 -13.07 -2.36 -17.92
C VAL A 92 -11.67 -2.97 -18.07
N ALA A 93 -11.38 -3.48 -19.26
CA ALA A 93 -10.19 -4.28 -19.53
C ALA A 93 -8.88 -3.56 -19.14
N LYS A 94 -8.03 -4.23 -18.34
CA LYS A 94 -6.66 -3.76 -18.03
C LYS A 94 -5.83 -3.72 -19.32
N PRO A 95 -5.09 -2.63 -19.61
CA PRO A 95 -4.08 -2.66 -20.65
C PRO A 95 -2.85 -3.43 -20.16
N THR A 96 -2.45 -4.42 -20.94
CA THR A 96 -1.21 -5.19 -20.75
C THR A 96 0.00 -4.26 -20.93
N LYS A 97 0.84 -4.16 -19.89
CA LYS A 97 2.13 -3.46 -19.94
C LYS A 97 3.06 -4.22 -20.91
N PRO A 98 3.70 -3.57 -21.88
CA PRO A 98 4.71 -4.23 -22.71
C PRO A 98 5.92 -4.61 -21.85
N ALA A 99 6.46 -5.79 -22.14
CA ALA A 99 7.63 -6.41 -21.51
C ALA A 99 8.91 -5.61 -21.71
#